data_AF-A0A7Y3L335-F1
#
_entry.id   AF-A0A7Y3L335-F1
#
_cell.length_a   1.000
_cell.length_b   1.000
_cell.length_c   1.000
_cell.angle_alpha   90.00
_cell.angle_beta   90.00
_cell.angle_gamma   90.00
#
_symmetry.space_group_name_H-M   'P 1'
#
loop_
_entity.id
_entity.type
_entity.pdbx_description
1 polymer ?
#
loop_
_entity_poly.entity_id
_entity_poly.type
_entity_poly.pdbx_seq_one_letter_code
_entity_poly.pdbx_strand_id
1 'polypeptide(L)'
;MAFESTVGLAALAALLAAACAALARRTSRLRREVEALERALIAEKNRPPPEAPPRLYQSRQTAFALLWFPELSIDERRKLIVSVSAGVPHCSKCLRPMKLSSGVVDGRSAEEWSCAVCGDRRANTAADFTVAESIASQAVREFLALHAGYRPGPGLKSDAPQQA
;
A
#
# COMPACT_ATOMS: atom_id res chain seq x y z
N MET A 1 -22.88 -8.77 84.36
CA MET A 1 -22.20 -7.75 83.51
C MET A 1 -21.11 -8.39 82.63
N ALA A 2 -21.43 -9.43 81.84
CA ALA A 2 -20.46 -10.09 80.93
C ALA A 2 -20.91 -10.10 79.45
N PHE A 3 -22.17 -9.72 79.19
CA PHE A 3 -22.79 -9.79 77.86
C PHE A 3 -22.45 -8.61 76.95
N GLU A 4 -22.14 -7.44 77.52
CA GLU A 4 -21.87 -6.22 76.73
C GLU A 4 -20.48 -6.24 76.07
N SER A 5 -19.49 -6.89 76.69
CA SER A 5 -18.13 -7.00 76.15
C SER A 5 -18.02 -7.97 74.97
N THR A 6 -18.80 -9.05 74.95
CA THR A 6 -18.80 -10.03 73.84
C THR A 6 -19.49 -9.50 72.58
N VAL A 7 -20.53 -8.69 72.74
CA VAL A 7 -21.24 -8.07 71.61
C VAL A 7 -20.38 -7.00 70.94
N GLY A 8 -19.63 -6.21 71.71
CA GLY A 8 -18.67 -5.23 71.18
C GLY A 8 -17.53 -5.86 70.37
N LEU A 9 -16.97 -6.98 70.85
CA LEU A 9 -15.92 -7.72 70.14
C LEU A 9 -16.43 -8.38 68.85
N ALA A 10 -17.64 -8.94 68.86
CA ALA A 10 -18.25 -9.51 67.68
C ALA A 10 -18.53 -8.45 66.59
N ALA A 11 -18.99 -7.26 67.00
CA ALA A 11 -19.19 -6.13 66.08
C ALA A 11 -17.88 -5.63 65.46
N LEU A 12 -16.80 -5.56 66.25
CA LEU A 12 -15.48 -5.17 65.75
C LEU A 12 -14.91 -6.20 64.76
N ALA A 13 -15.07 -7.49 65.07
CA ALA A 13 -14.67 -8.58 64.18
C ALA A 13 -15.46 -8.59 62.86
N ALA A 14 -16.76 -8.30 62.91
CA ALA A 14 -17.61 -8.20 61.73
C ALA A 14 -17.21 -7.01 60.83
N LEU A 15 -16.87 -5.86 61.42
CA LEU A 15 -16.37 -4.69 60.68
C LEU A 15 -15.02 -4.96 60.01
N LEU A 16 -14.09 -5.62 60.71
CA LEU A 16 -12.80 -6.03 60.14
C LEU A 16 -12.97 -7.05 59.00
N ALA A 17 -13.85 -8.04 59.18
CA ALA A 17 -14.16 -9.02 58.15
C ALA A 17 -14.77 -8.36 56.90
N ALA A 18 -15.69 -7.40 57.08
CA ALA A 18 -16.28 -6.63 55.99
C ALA A 18 -15.23 -5.76 55.26
N ALA A 19 -14.33 -5.11 55.99
CA ALA A 19 -13.24 -4.33 55.42
C ALA A 19 -12.27 -5.21 54.61
N CYS A 20 -11.88 -6.37 55.15
CA CYS A 20 -11.04 -7.35 54.44
C CYS A 20 -11.73 -7.89 53.17
N ALA A 21 -13.03 -8.18 53.23
CA ALA A 21 -13.80 -8.63 52.07
C ALA A 21 -13.90 -7.55 50.98
N ALA A 22 -14.08 -6.28 51.38
CA ALA A 22 -14.08 -5.15 50.45
C ALA A 22 -12.70 -4.97 49.78
N LEU A 23 -11.61 -5.12 50.54
CA LEU A 23 -10.24 -5.05 50.02
C LEU A 23 -9.94 -6.21 49.05
N ALA A 24 -10.38 -7.43 49.39
CA ALA A 24 -10.24 -8.61 48.54
C ALA A 24 -11.01 -8.48 47.20
N ARG A 25 -12.21 -7.88 47.23
CA ARG A 25 -12.97 -7.56 46.00
C ARG A 25 -12.28 -6.52 45.14
N ARG A 26 -11.71 -5.48 45.76
CA ARG A 26 -11.01 -4.42 45.04
C ARG A 26 -9.71 -4.92 44.38
N THR A 27 -8.93 -5.71 45.11
CA THR A 27 -7.67 -6.31 44.60
C THR A 27 -7.92 -7.34 43.50
N SER A 28 -8.95 -8.18 43.62
CA SER A 28 -9.33 -9.11 42.54
C SER A 28 -9.81 -8.41 41.28
N ARG A 29 -10.54 -7.30 41.40
CA ARG A 29 -10.90 -6.46 40.24
C ARG A 29 -9.67 -5.87 39.56
N LEU A 30 -8.77 -5.25 40.33
CA LEU A 30 -7.53 -4.67 39.80
C LEU A 30 -6.66 -5.72 39.11
N ARG A 31 -6.55 -6.93 39.69
CA ARG A 31 -5.80 -8.02 39.07
C ARG A 31 -6.36 -8.42 37.71
N ARG A 32 -7.69 -8.50 37.57
CA ARG A 32 -8.33 -8.78 36.26
C ARG A 32 -8.10 -7.66 35.25
N GLU A 33 -8.12 -6.40 35.69
CA GLU A 33 -7.83 -5.25 34.82
C GLU A 33 -6.37 -5.28 34.35
N VAL A 34 -5.42 -5.60 35.22
CA VAL A 34 -4.00 -5.78 34.85
C VAL A 34 -3.83 -6.94 33.87
N GLU A 35 -4.41 -8.11 34.15
CA GLU A 35 -4.35 -9.27 33.24
C GLU A 35 -5.01 -9.00 31.88
N ALA A 36 -6.01 -8.12 31.82
CA ALA A 36 -6.62 -7.68 30.56
C ALA A 36 -5.70 -6.72 29.79
N LEU A 37 -5.08 -5.76 30.49
CA LEU A 37 -4.13 -4.82 29.90
C LEU A 37 -2.86 -5.51 29.41
N GLU A 38 -2.34 -6.50 30.15
CA GLU A 38 -1.20 -7.31 29.72
C GLU A 38 -1.52 -8.10 28.45
N ARG A 39 -2.71 -8.72 28.38
CA ARG A 39 -3.18 -9.40 27.17
C ARG A 39 -3.32 -8.45 25.99
N ALA A 40 -3.85 -7.25 26.21
CA ALA A 40 -3.94 -6.22 25.17
C ALA A 40 -2.55 -5.75 24.69
N LEU A 41 -1.60 -5.57 25.61
CA LEU A 41 -0.23 -5.18 25.30
C LEU A 41 0.50 -6.26 24.50
N ILE A 42 0.32 -7.53 24.86
CA ILE A 42 0.88 -8.67 24.11
C ILE A 42 0.24 -8.75 22.72
N ALA A 43 -1.08 -8.57 22.61
CA ALA A 43 -1.78 -8.57 21.33
C ALA A 43 -1.29 -7.44 20.41
N GLU A 44 -1.05 -6.24 20.96
CA GLU A 44 -0.54 -5.11 20.18
C GLU A 44 0.94 -5.29 19.80
N LYS A 45 1.77 -5.85 20.71
CA LYS A 45 3.16 -6.20 20.39
C LYS A 45 3.28 -7.25 19.30
N ASN A 46 2.35 -8.19 19.25
CA ASN A 46 2.30 -9.25 18.24
C ASN A 46 1.50 -8.85 17.00
N ARG A 47 0.96 -7.63 16.96
CA ARG A 47 0.25 -7.12 15.79
C ARG A 47 1.26 -6.99 14.65
N PRO A 48 1.04 -7.66 13.50
CA PRO A 48 1.91 -7.48 12.36
C PRO A 48 1.92 -6.00 11.98
N PRO A 49 3.11 -5.42 11.70
CA PRO A 49 3.19 -4.03 11.31
C PRO A 49 2.32 -3.81 10.08
N PRO A 50 1.61 -2.67 9.98
CA PRO A 50 0.79 -2.38 8.82
C PRO A 50 1.62 -2.58 7.54
N GLU A 51 1.02 -3.22 6.54
CA GLU A 51 1.64 -3.37 5.23
C GLU A 51 1.87 -1.96 4.70
N ALA A 52 3.13 -1.60 4.48
CA ALA A 52 3.46 -0.34 3.85
C ALA A 52 2.87 -0.36 2.43
N PRO A 53 2.22 0.73 1.98
CA PRO A 53 1.72 0.77 0.61
C PRO A 53 2.89 0.54 -0.35
N PRO A 54 2.66 -0.17 -1.47
CA PRO A 54 3.70 -0.43 -2.43
C PRO A 54 4.25 0.89 -2.98
N ARG A 55 5.57 0.93 -3.18
CA ARG A 55 6.25 2.12 -3.69
C ARG A 55 6.08 2.18 -5.21
N LEU A 56 5.84 3.38 -5.72
CA LEU A 56 5.75 3.62 -7.16
C LEU A 56 7.13 3.99 -7.72
N TYR A 57 7.52 3.32 -8.80
CA TYR A 57 8.68 3.66 -9.61
C TYR A 57 8.23 4.02 -11.02
N GLN A 58 8.70 5.15 -11.53
CA GLN A 58 8.40 5.59 -12.89
C GLN A 58 9.69 5.65 -13.71
N SER A 59 9.61 5.16 -14.95
CA SER A 59 10.69 5.29 -15.92
C SER A 59 10.23 6.10 -17.12
N ARG A 60 11.16 6.80 -17.77
CA ARG A 60 10.88 7.59 -18.97
C ARG A 60 11.22 6.76 -20.20
N GLN A 61 10.23 6.50 -21.05
CA GLN A 61 10.42 5.76 -22.30
C GLN A 61 9.91 6.56 -23.49
N THR A 62 10.50 6.35 -24.66
CA THR A 62 10.09 7.04 -25.89
C THR A 62 9.85 6.01 -26.98
N ALA A 63 8.65 6.03 -27.58
CA ALA A 63 8.27 5.16 -28.69
C ALA A 63 7.33 5.93 -29.62
N PHE A 64 7.49 5.74 -30.94
CA PHE A 64 6.66 6.39 -31.98
C PHE A 64 6.55 7.92 -31.81
N ALA A 65 7.66 8.56 -31.42
CA ALA A 65 7.74 10.01 -31.11
C ALA A 65 6.80 10.49 -29.98
N LEU A 66 6.20 9.57 -29.22
CA LEU A 66 5.46 9.82 -28.00
C LEU A 66 6.33 9.49 -26.78
N LEU A 67 6.11 10.26 -25.71
CA LEU A 67 6.80 10.07 -24.45
C LEU A 67 5.92 9.27 -23.49
N TRP A 68 6.45 8.26 -22.84
CA TRP A 68 5.71 7.40 -21.91
C TRP A 68 6.36 7.41 -20.54
N PHE A 69 5.53 7.31 -19.51
CA PHE A 69 5.95 7.22 -18.11
C PHE A 69 5.30 5.99 -17.46
N PRO A 70 5.71 4.77 -17.85
CA PRO A 70 5.23 3.56 -17.20
C PRO A 70 5.52 3.59 -15.70
N GLU A 71 4.55 3.15 -14.93
CA GLU A 71 4.59 3.07 -13.48
C GLU A 71 4.60 1.62 -13.01
N LEU A 72 5.55 1.31 -12.14
CA LEU A 72 5.77 0.03 -11.50
C LEU A 72 5.39 0.14 -10.02
N SER A 73 4.52 -0.74 -9.55
CA SER A 73 4.17 -0.86 -8.14
C SER A 73 5.03 -1.92 -7.49
N ILE A 74 5.77 -1.57 -6.44
CA ILE A 74 6.82 -2.41 -5.87
C ILE A 74 6.51 -2.73 -4.40
N ASP A 75 6.51 -4.01 -4.07
CA ASP A 75 6.61 -4.49 -2.69
C ASP A 75 8.09 -4.58 -2.31
N GLU A 76 8.54 -3.57 -1.56
CA GLU A 76 9.93 -3.42 -1.10
C GLU A 76 10.36 -4.52 -0.12
N ARG A 77 9.42 -5.10 0.64
CA ARG A 77 9.72 -6.15 1.62
C ARG A 77 9.98 -7.48 0.91
N ARG A 78 9.17 -7.78 -0.12
CA ARG A 78 9.28 -9.03 -0.90
C ARG A 78 10.19 -8.91 -2.12
N LYS A 79 10.71 -7.71 -2.39
CA LYS A 79 11.49 -7.38 -3.60
C LYS A 79 10.74 -7.83 -4.86
N LEU A 80 9.46 -7.45 -4.93
CA LEU A 80 8.52 -7.93 -5.94
C LEU A 80 7.91 -6.76 -6.69
N ILE A 81 7.87 -6.83 -8.01
CA ILE A 81 7.05 -5.94 -8.84
C ILE A 81 5.62 -6.49 -8.80
N VAL A 82 4.71 -5.77 -8.14
CA VAL A 82 3.32 -6.18 -7.93
C VAL A 82 2.48 -5.94 -9.19
N SER A 83 2.68 -4.81 -9.84
CA SER A 83 1.97 -4.45 -11.07
C SER A 83 2.78 -3.45 -11.91
N VAL A 84 2.42 -3.34 -13.18
CA VAL A 84 2.95 -2.35 -14.11
C VAL A 84 1.80 -1.74 -14.91
N SER A 85 1.86 -0.43 -15.15
CA SER A 85 0.95 0.28 -16.04
C SER A 85 1.76 1.14 -17.00
N ALA A 86 1.50 1.04 -18.32
CA ALA A 86 2.13 1.91 -19.30
C ALA A 86 1.66 3.37 -19.18
N GLY A 87 0.47 3.58 -18.61
CA GLY A 87 -0.19 4.88 -18.55
C GLY A 87 -0.64 5.38 -19.92
N VAL A 88 -0.64 6.70 -20.10
CA VAL A 88 -0.94 7.37 -21.37
C VAL A 88 0.29 8.11 -21.88
N PRO A 89 0.43 8.31 -23.19
CA PRO A 89 1.52 9.11 -23.72
C PRO A 89 1.43 10.56 -23.24
N HIS A 90 2.58 11.19 -23.11
CA HIS A 90 2.79 12.55 -22.68
C HIS A 90 3.34 13.37 -23.84
N CYS A 91 2.97 14.65 -23.86
CA CYS A 91 3.47 15.58 -24.85
C CYS A 91 4.98 15.79 -24.65
N SER A 92 5.77 15.64 -25.72
CA SER A 92 7.23 15.80 -25.67
C SER A 92 7.67 17.23 -25.35
N LYS A 93 6.81 18.24 -25.58
CA LYS A 93 7.11 19.65 -25.34
C LYS A 93 6.84 20.08 -23.90
N CYS A 94 5.68 19.72 -23.35
CA CYS A 94 5.23 20.21 -22.04
C CYS A 94 5.10 19.13 -20.97
N LEU A 95 5.40 17.87 -21.30
CA LEU A 95 5.38 16.72 -20.39
C LEU A 95 4.03 16.51 -19.69
N ARG A 96 2.92 16.95 -20.31
CA ARG A 96 1.57 16.69 -19.82
C ARG A 96 0.96 15.47 -20.51
N PRO A 97 0.14 14.69 -19.79
CA PRO A 97 -0.65 13.61 -20.41
C PRO A 97 -1.44 14.11 -21.60
N MET A 98 -1.37 13.37 -22.71
CA MET A 98 -2.16 13.64 -23.90
C MET A 98 -3.52 12.97 -23.79
N LYS A 99 -4.51 13.51 -24.48
CA LYS A 99 -5.85 12.92 -24.59
C LYS A 99 -6.04 12.34 -25.96
N LEU A 100 -6.76 11.22 -26.03
CA LEU A 100 -7.21 10.70 -27.30
C LEU A 100 -8.45 11.48 -27.74
N SER A 101 -8.40 12.06 -28.93
CA SER A 101 -9.47 12.85 -29.52
C SER A 101 -9.70 12.47 -30.97
N SER A 102 -10.93 12.60 -31.44
CA SER A 102 -11.24 12.50 -32.86
C SER A 102 -10.72 13.74 -33.57
N GLY A 103 -9.83 13.54 -34.56
CA GLY A 103 -9.24 14.58 -35.38
C GLY A 103 -9.36 14.27 -36.86
N VAL A 104 -8.80 15.15 -37.70
CA VAL A 104 -8.69 14.93 -39.14
C VAL A 104 -7.21 14.84 -39.48
N VAL A 105 -6.77 13.66 -39.90
CA VAL A 105 -5.39 13.40 -40.36
C VAL A 105 -5.49 13.09 -41.86
N ASP A 106 -4.78 13.85 -42.68
CA ASP A 106 -4.77 13.71 -44.15
C ASP A 106 -6.18 13.69 -44.79
N GLY A 107 -7.08 14.53 -44.29
CA GLY A 107 -8.45 14.65 -44.79
C GLY A 107 -9.40 13.51 -44.38
N ARG A 108 -8.98 12.62 -43.48
CA ARG A 108 -9.83 11.54 -42.94
C ARG A 108 -10.01 11.69 -41.44
N SER A 109 -11.20 11.36 -40.95
CA SER A 109 -11.45 11.25 -39.51
C SER A 109 -10.59 10.13 -38.94
N ALA A 110 -9.68 10.48 -38.04
CA ALA A 110 -8.78 9.54 -37.36
C ALA A 110 -8.63 9.96 -35.91
N GLU A 111 -8.35 9.00 -35.03
CA GLU A 111 -7.99 9.32 -33.66
C GLU A 111 -6.60 9.95 -33.63
N GLU A 112 -6.43 10.99 -32.82
CA GLU A 112 -5.16 11.66 -32.59
C GLU A 112 -4.93 11.93 -31.11
N TRP A 113 -3.69 11.80 -30.68
CA TRP A 113 -3.24 12.27 -29.39
C TRP A 113 -3.12 13.79 -29.44
N SER A 114 -3.85 14.48 -28.57
CA SER A 114 -3.82 15.93 -28.46
C SER A 114 -3.36 16.39 -27.08
N CYS A 115 -2.49 17.40 -27.06
CA CYS A 115 -2.07 18.07 -25.84
C CYS A 115 -2.97 19.27 -25.56
N ALA A 116 -3.69 19.24 -24.43
CA ALA A 116 -4.58 20.33 -24.01
C ALA A 116 -3.85 21.64 -23.65
N VAL A 117 -2.53 21.60 -23.40
CA VAL A 117 -1.77 22.77 -22.94
C VAL A 117 -1.09 23.50 -24.09
N CYS A 118 -0.34 22.79 -24.93
CA CYS A 118 0.43 23.43 -26.01
C CYS A 118 -0.15 23.18 -27.41
N GLY A 119 -1.26 22.43 -27.52
CA GLY A 119 -1.93 22.14 -28.78
C GLY A 119 -1.20 21.15 -29.70
N ASP A 120 -0.09 20.54 -29.25
CA ASP A 120 0.62 19.53 -30.04
C ASP A 120 -0.30 18.34 -30.34
N ARG A 121 -0.27 17.86 -31.59
CA ARG A 121 -1.09 16.76 -32.08
C ARG A 121 -0.22 15.70 -32.73
N ARG A 122 -0.55 14.44 -32.49
CA ARG A 122 0.13 13.27 -33.05
C ARG A 122 -0.93 12.28 -33.51
N ALA A 123 -0.80 11.76 -34.72
CA ALA A 123 -1.69 10.73 -35.21
C ALA A 123 -1.65 9.52 -34.25
N ASN A 124 -2.82 9.03 -33.83
CA ASN A 124 -2.91 7.76 -33.14
C ASN A 124 -2.83 6.67 -34.20
N THR A 125 -1.80 5.84 -34.13
CA THR A 125 -1.70 4.66 -34.98
C THR A 125 -2.24 3.46 -34.20
N ALA A 126 -2.82 2.46 -34.89
CA ALA A 126 -3.21 1.20 -34.24
C ALA A 126 -2.03 0.52 -33.50
N ALA A 127 -0.79 0.88 -33.86
CA ALA A 127 0.42 0.46 -33.17
C ALA A 127 0.60 1.09 -31.78
N ASP A 128 0.02 2.26 -31.48
CA ASP A 128 0.22 2.92 -30.19
C ASP A 128 -0.39 2.12 -29.02
N PHE A 129 -1.46 1.35 -29.27
CA PHE A 129 -2.05 0.45 -28.28
C PHE A 129 -1.24 -0.83 -28.08
N THR A 130 -0.65 -1.39 -29.15
CA THR A 130 0.24 -2.57 -29.03
C THR A 130 1.57 -2.20 -28.38
N VAL A 131 1.98 -0.93 -28.49
CA VAL A 131 3.20 -0.39 -27.87
C VAL A 131 3.08 -0.27 -26.36
N ALA A 132 1.89 -0.05 -25.80
CA ALA A 132 1.71 0.05 -24.36
C ALA A 132 2.21 -1.21 -23.62
N GLU A 133 1.92 -2.42 -24.13
CA GLU A 133 2.44 -3.67 -23.53
C GLU A 133 3.96 -3.77 -23.66
N SER A 134 4.53 -3.34 -24.79
CA SER A 134 5.99 -3.30 -25.00
C SER A 134 6.68 -2.32 -24.04
N ILE A 135 6.09 -1.14 -23.83
CA ILE A 135 6.58 -0.11 -22.90
C ILE A 135 6.54 -0.63 -21.45
N ALA A 136 5.43 -1.25 -21.04
CA ALA A 136 5.32 -1.86 -19.72
C ALA A 136 6.37 -2.97 -19.52
N SER A 137 6.54 -3.85 -20.50
CA SER A 137 7.54 -4.93 -20.46
C SER A 137 8.97 -4.39 -20.44
N GLN A 138 9.25 -3.33 -21.20
CA GLN A 138 10.55 -2.66 -21.20
C GLN A 138 10.85 -2.02 -19.84
N ALA A 139 9.85 -1.38 -19.20
CA ALA A 139 10.02 -0.77 -17.88
C ALA A 139 10.37 -1.82 -16.82
N VAL A 140 9.72 -2.98 -16.85
CA VAL A 140 10.06 -4.11 -15.99
C VAL A 140 11.51 -4.55 -16.22
N ARG A 141 11.95 -4.71 -17.47
CA ARG A 141 13.33 -5.12 -17.80
C ARG A 141 14.36 -4.10 -17.31
N GLU A 142 14.15 -2.82 -17.57
CA GLU A 142 15.05 -1.74 -17.16
C GLU A 142 15.15 -1.67 -15.62
N PHE A 143 14.03 -1.81 -14.93
CA PHE A 143 14.02 -1.87 -13.47
C PHE A 143 14.84 -3.05 -12.94
N LEU A 144 14.59 -4.26 -13.46
CA LEU A 144 15.32 -5.47 -13.01
C LEU A 144 16.83 -5.38 -13.30
N ALA A 145 17.23 -4.72 -14.40
CA ALA A 145 18.64 -4.51 -14.73
C ALA A 145 19.35 -3.55 -13.75
N LEU A 146 18.63 -2.55 -13.21
CA LEU A 146 19.16 -1.57 -12.27
C LEU A 146 19.05 -2.02 -10.81
N HIS A 147 18.11 -2.91 -10.50
CA HIS A 147 17.74 -3.29 -9.14
C HIS A 147 17.89 -4.81 -8.93
N ALA A 148 19.10 -5.23 -8.56
CA ALA A 148 19.40 -6.62 -8.24
C ALA A 148 18.53 -7.17 -7.10
N GLY A 149 18.12 -8.43 -7.22
CA GLY A 149 17.33 -9.14 -6.21
C GLY A 149 15.81 -8.89 -6.27
N TYR A 150 15.34 -8.01 -7.17
CA TYR A 150 13.92 -7.91 -7.47
C TYR A 150 13.49 -8.95 -8.48
N ARG A 151 12.20 -9.29 -8.47
CA ARG A 151 11.59 -10.22 -9.43
C ARG A 151 10.19 -9.75 -9.86
N PRO A 152 9.73 -10.13 -11.06
CA PRO A 152 8.37 -9.87 -11.50
C PRO A 152 7.35 -10.67 -10.67
N GLY A 153 6.20 -10.06 -10.41
CA GLY A 153 5.04 -10.71 -9.82
C GLY A 153 4.42 -11.76 -10.75
N PRO A 154 3.60 -12.67 -10.20
CA PRO A 154 2.89 -13.67 -11.00
C PRO A 154 2.01 -12.98 -12.06
N GLY A 155 2.15 -13.40 -13.32
CA GLY A 155 1.41 -12.84 -14.46
C GLY A 155 2.07 -11.64 -15.14
N LEU A 156 3.15 -11.08 -14.60
CA LEU A 156 3.95 -10.08 -15.29
C LEU A 156 4.95 -10.75 -16.23
N LYS A 157 4.85 -10.44 -17.53
CA LYS A 157 5.84 -10.88 -18.52
C LYS A 157 7.14 -10.13 -18.26
N SER A 158 8.20 -10.84 -17.90
CA SER A 158 9.56 -10.34 -18.02
C SER A 158 10.23 -11.09 -19.16
N ASP A 159 10.22 -10.53 -20.37
CA ASP A 159 11.04 -11.06 -21.47
C ASP A 159 12.55 -10.77 -21.24
N ALA A 160 12.97 -10.61 -19.98
CA ALA A 160 14.38 -10.50 -19.64
C ALA A 160 15.04 -11.86 -19.92
N PRO A 161 16.18 -11.90 -20.61
CA PRO A 161 16.95 -13.14 -20.70
C PRO A 161 17.31 -13.57 -19.28
N GLN A 162 16.86 -14.75 -18.87
CA GLN A 162 17.31 -15.37 -17.63
C GLN A 162 18.82 -15.52 -17.73
N GLN A 163 19.57 -14.68 -17.02
CA GLN A 163 21.00 -14.90 -16.86
C GLN A 163 21.16 -16.18 -16.03
N ALA A 164 21.80 -17.17 -16.67
CA ALA A 164 22.13 -18.47 -16.11
C ALA A 164 23.28 -18.39 -15.10
#